data_AF-A0A9W6TB81-F1
#
_entry.id   AF-A0A9W6TB81-F1
#
_cell.length_a   1.000
_cell.length_b   1.000
_cell.length_c   1.000
_cell.angle_alpha   90.00
_cell.angle_beta   90.00
_cell.angle_gamma   90.00
#
_symmetry.space_group_name_H-M   'P 1'
#
loop_
_entity.id
_entity.type
_entity.pdbx_description
1 polymer ?
#
loop_
_entity_poly.entity_id
_entity_poly.type
_entity_poly.pdbx_seq_one_letter_code
_entity_poly.pdbx_strand_id
1 'polypeptide(L)'
;MLDTACDIGRVPAELAEQFLPQADIDFSMLDPFWWLEMEKFPRTGPGNAPPANIVAPKTAEEVMPLRETQEELDARIREFIIKLQERPEQHIAVVGHSSYFKRMLGMNRKLNNCELFETSWGDIQLRYMQ
;
A
#
# COMPACT_ATOMS: atom_id res chain seq x y z
N MET A 1 10.38 -8.26 8.42
CA MET A 1 9.64 -8.78 7.25
C MET A 1 8.31 -8.07 7.23
N LEU A 2 8.06 -7.25 6.21
CA LEU A 2 6.73 -6.71 5.97
C LEU A 2 5.85 -7.89 5.55
N ASP A 3 4.72 -8.06 6.23
CA ASP A 3 3.81 -9.16 5.92
C ASP A 3 3.30 -9.00 4.50
N THR A 4 3.13 -10.11 3.80
CA THR A 4 2.44 -10.14 2.52
C THR A 4 0.97 -9.81 2.78
N ALA A 5 0.53 -8.61 2.42
CA ALA A 5 -0.88 -8.42 2.15
C ALA A 5 -1.23 -9.40 1.01
N CYS A 6 -2.17 -10.30 1.23
CA CYS A 6 -2.64 -11.26 0.21
C CYS A 6 -3.50 -10.56 -0.86
N ASP A 7 -3.28 -9.27 -1.08
CA ASP A 7 -4.05 -8.45 -2.00
C ASP A 7 -3.57 -8.74 -3.41
N ILE A 8 -4.23 -9.70 -4.04
CA ILE A 8 -4.13 -9.95 -5.47
C ILE A 8 -5.11 -8.97 -6.13
N GLY A 9 -4.59 -7.87 -6.67
CA GLY A 9 -5.40 -6.99 -7.50
C GLY A 9 -5.76 -7.65 -8.84
N ARG A 10 -6.72 -7.05 -9.55
CA ARG A 10 -7.24 -7.56 -10.82
C ARG A 10 -7.21 -6.46 -11.87
N VAL A 11 -6.99 -6.86 -13.12
CA VAL A 11 -6.88 -5.93 -14.24
C VAL A 11 -8.22 -5.16 -14.40
N PRO A 12 -8.18 -3.90 -14.86
CA PRO A 12 -9.39 -3.07 -14.99
C PRO A 12 -10.51 -3.74 -15.81
N ALA A 13 -10.17 -4.53 -16.83
CA ALA A 13 -11.16 -5.25 -17.64
C ALA A 13 -11.94 -6.32 -16.84
N GLU A 14 -11.26 -7.08 -15.98
CA GLU A 14 -11.91 -8.09 -15.11
C GLU A 14 -12.77 -7.42 -14.04
N LEU A 15 -12.30 -6.29 -13.50
CA LEU A 15 -13.08 -5.50 -12.55
C LEU A 15 -14.33 -4.94 -13.24
N ALA A 16 -14.18 -4.30 -14.40
CA ALA A 16 -15.29 -3.79 -15.18
C ALA A 16 -16.31 -4.90 -15.46
N GLU A 17 -15.88 -6.09 -15.91
CA GLU A 17 -16.77 -7.23 -16.17
C GLU A 17 -17.54 -7.66 -14.91
N GLN A 18 -16.86 -7.81 -13.77
CA GLN A 18 -17.52 -8.21 -12.52
C GLN A 18 -18.55 -7.18 -12.05
N PHE A 19 -18.19 -5.91 -12.16
CA PHE A 19 -18.99 -4.79 -11.67
C PHE A 19 -19.88 -4.16 -12.75
N LEU A 20 -19.99 -4.78 -13.94
CA LEU A 20 -20.90 -4.40 -15.03
C LEU A 20 -22.33 -4.05 -14.57
N PRO A 21 -22.94 -4.77 -13.59
CA PRO A 21 -24.28 -4.42 -13.10
C PRO A 21 -24.36 -3.11 -12.32
N GLN A 22 -23.23 -2.52 -11.93
CA GLN A 22 -23.13 -1.32 -11.10
C GLN A 22 -22.69 -0.14 -11.98
N ALA A 23 -23.68 0.60 -12.49
CA ALA A 23 -23.47 1.68 -13.46
C ALA A 23 -22.56 2.82 -12.96
N ASP A 24 -22.34 2.91 -11.64
CA ASP A 24 -21.62 4.01 -11.00
C ASP A 24 -20.13 3.70 -10.71
N ILE A 25 -19.61 2.55 -11.18
CA ILE A 25 -18.20 2.18 -10.97
C ILE A 25 -17.47 2.13 -12.32
N ASP A 26 -16.58 3.08 -12.53
CA ASP A 26 -15.72 3.17 -13.72
C ASP A 26 -14.27 2.82 -13.38
N PHE A 27 -13.70 1.86 -14.13
CA PHE A 27 -12.32 1.41 -14.01
C PHE A 27 -11.42 1.93 -15.15
N SER A 28 -11.95 2.74 -16.07
CA SER A 28 -11.23 3.22 -17.26
C SER A 28 -9.97 4.04 -16.96
N MET A 29 -9.92 4.65 -15.78
CA MET A 29 -8.80 5.47 -15.31
C MET A 29 -7.75 4.68 -14.51
N LEU A 30 -7.97 3.38 -14.28
CA LEU A 30 -6.99 2.56 -13.60
C LEU A 30 -5.90 2.10 -14.56
N ASP A 31 -4.66 2.17 -14.08
CA ASP A 31 -3.55 1.50 -14.76
C ASP A 31 -3.80 -0.01 -14.84
N PRO A 32 -3.29 -0.70 -15.88
CA PRO A 32 -3.48 -2.14 -16.05
C PRO A 32 -3.10 -2.99 -14.83
N PHE A 33 -2.15 -2.51 -14.02
CA PHE A 33 -1.66 -3.17 -12.82
C PHE A 33 -1.63 -2.19 -11.64
N TRP A 34 -2.72 -1.47 -11.40
CA TRP A 34 -2.85 -0.42 -10.38
C TRP A 34 -2.50 -0.82 -8.94
N TRP A 35 -2.44 -2.12 -8.63
CA TRP A 35 -2.03 -2.66 -7.33
C TRP A 35 -0.52 -2.93 -7.23
N LEU A 36 0.23 -2.63 -8.29
CA LEU A 36 1.65 -2.87 -8.43
C LEU A 36 2.36 -1.55 -8.78
N GLU A 37 3.52 -1.31 -8.19
CA GLU A 37 4.36 -0.17 -8.56
C GLU A 37 5.05 -0.48 -9.91
N MET A 38 4.60 0.19 -10.98
CA MET A 38 5.08 -0.06 -12.34
C MET A 38 6.60 0.11 -12.49
N GLU A 39 7.21 0.97 -11.69
CA GLU A 39 8.66 1.22 -11.65
C GLU A 39 9.46 -0.01 -11.20
N LYS A 40 8.84 -0.91 -10.43
CA LYS A 40 9.49 -2.14 -9.93
C LYS A 40 9.46 -3.27 -10.95
N PHE A 41 8.74 -3.13 -12.05
CA PHE A 41 8.71 -4.13 -13.12
C PHE A 41 9.82 -3.89 -14.14
N PRO A 42 10.46 -4.96 -14.64
CA PRO A 42 11.45 -4.84 -15.71
C PRO A 42 10.84 -4.13 -16.92
N ARG A 43 11.43 -3.01 -17.32
CA ARG A 43 11.07 -2.29 -18.54
C ARG A 43 11.66 -3.05 -19.73
N THR A 44 10.81 -3.67 -20.54
CA THR A 44 11.22 -4.57 -21.64
C THR A 44 10.81 -4.08 -23.03
N GLY A 45 10.07 -2.97 -23.13
CA GLY A 45 9.64 -2.41 -24.41
C GLY A 45 10.65 -1.46 -25.07
N PRO A 46 10.49 -1.15 -26.37
CA PRO A 46 11.32 -0.15 -27.07
C PRO A 46 11.31 1.19 -26.30
N GLY A 47 12.49 1.77 -26.07
CA GLY A 47 12.61 3.05 -25.37
C GLY A 47 12.31 3.01 -23.87
N ASN A 48 12.54 1.88 -23.18
CA ASN A 48 12.19 1.68 -21.77
C ASN A 48 10.67 1.83 -21.50
N ALA A 49 9.85 1.46 -22.48
CA ALA A 49 8.40 1.43 -22.29
C ALA A 49 8.01 0.37 -21.24
N PRO A 50 6.94 0.61 -20.46
CA PRO A 50 6.37 -0.39 -19.58
C PRO A 50 6.04 -1.68 -20.34
N PRO A 51 6.14 -2.86 -19.70
CA PRO A 51 5.77 -4.11 -20.33
C PRO A 51 4.29 -4.07 -20.75
N ALA A 52 4.01 -4.44 -22.00
CA ALA A 52 2.63 -4.50 -22.53
C ALA A 52 1.77 -5.53 -21.78
N ASN A 53 2.40 -6.52 -21.15
CA ASN A 53 1.78 -7.49 -20.25
C ASN A 53 2.68 -7.67 -19.01
N ILE A 54 2.16 -7.47 -17.80
CA ILE A 54 2.85 -7.92 -16.59
C ILE A 54 2.49 -9.38 -16.36
N VAL A 55 3.53 -10.23 -16.33
CA VAL A 55 3.40 -11.61 -15.88
C VAL A 55 3.43 -11.59 -14.36
N ALA A 56 2.34 -12.00 -13.71
CA ALA A 56 2.30 -12.12 -12.27
C ALA A 56 3.43 -13.06 -11.80
N PRO A 57 4.19 -12.67 -10.75
CA PRO A 57 5.25 -13.51 -10.21
C PRO A 57 4.65 -14.83 -9.70
N LYS A 58 5.29 -15.94 -10.04
CA LYS A 58 4.86 -17.30 -9.67
C LYS A 58 5.73 -17.88 -8.55
N THR A 59 6.90 -17.31 -8.30
CA THR A 59 7.84 -17.79 -7.29
C THR A 59 8.14 -16.73 -6.24
N ALA A 60 8.65 -17.16 -5.08
CA ALA A 60 9.05 -16.23 -4.01
C ALA A 60 10.19 -15.30 -4.46
N GLU A 61 11.10 -15.82 -5.29
CA GLU A 61 12.22 -15.08 -5.87
C GLU A 61 11.74 -13.98 -6.81
N GLU A 62 10.70 -14.25 -7.61
CA GLU A 62 10.08 -13.25 -8.50
C GLU A 62 9.29 -12.19 -7.73
N VAL A 63 8.70 -12.54 -6.58
CA VAL A 63 8.02 -11.59 -5.69
C VAL A 63 9.01 -10.69 -4.95
N MET A 64 10.19 -11.21 -4.58
CA MET A 64 11.14 -10.51 -3.72
C MET A 64 11.48 -9.08 -4.16
N PRO A 65 11.83 -8.79 -5.44
CA PRO A 65 12.12 -7.41 -5.88
C PRO A 65 10.88 -6.50 -5.96
N LEU A 66 9.67 -7.07 -5.94
CA LEU A 66 8.42 -6.31 -5.99
C LEU A 66 7.95 -5.87 -4.59
N ARG A 67 8.53 -6.43 -3.53
CA ARG A 67 8.15 -6.10 -2.16
C ARG A 67 8.53 -4.65 -1.84
N GLU A 68 7.63 -3.98 -1.15
CA GLU A 68 7.92 -2.69 -0.51
C GLU A 68 9.18 -2.84 0.37
N THR A 69 10.13 -1.94 0.19
CA THR A 69 11.33 -1.82 1.02
C THR A 69 10.98 -1.13 2.34
N GLN A 70 11.91 -1.14 3.31
CA GLN A 70 11.68 -0.42 4.57
C GLN A 70 11.64 1.08 4.33
N GLU A 71 12.47 1.57 3.41
CA GLU A 71 12.63 2.96 3.05
C GLU A 71 11.36 3.51 2.37
N GLU A 72 10.77 2.75 1.45
CA GLU A 72 9.49 3.09 0.80
C GLU A 72 8.35 3.15 1.81
N LEU A 73 8.26 2.14 2.69
CA LEU A 73 7.26 2.15 3.76
C LEU A 73 7.45 3.35 4.70
N ASP A 74 8.68 3.66 5.10
CA ASP A 74 8.97 4.79 5.98
C ASP A 74 8.65 6.14 5.30
N ALA A 75 8.87 6.26 3.99
CA ALA A 75 8.44 7.44 3.22
C ALA A 75 6.91 7.57 3.24
N ARG A 76 6.18 6.49 2.98
CA ARG A 76 4.71 6.47 2.98
C ARG A 76 4.11 6.72 4.37
N ILE A 77 4.75 6.25 5.44
CA ILE A 77 4.39 6.59 6.81
C ILE A 77 4.56 8.09 7.08
N ARG A 78 5.67 8.69 6.63
CA ARG A 78 5.90 10.14 6.79
C ARG A 78 4.84 10.97 6.07
N GLU A 79 4.53 10.63 4.82
CA GLU A 79 3.45 11.29 4.08
C GLU A 79 2.09 11.14 4.75
N PHE A 80 1.79 9.95 5.27
CA PHE A 80 0.55 9.70 6.00
C PHE A 80 0.45 10.53 7.29
N ILE A 81 1.55 10.63 8.06
CA ILE A 81 1.62 11.47 9.25
C ILE A 81 1.39 12.94 8.88
N ILE A 82 2.01 13.46 7.81
CA ILE A 82 1.75 14.83 7.35
C ILE A 82 0.25 15.04 7.09
N LYS A 83 -0.40 14.10 6.38
CA LYS A 83 -1.85 14.15 6.12
C LYS A 83 -2.68 14.14 7.41
N LEU A 84 -2.30 13.33 8.40
CA LEU A 84 -2.96 13.32 9.71
C LEU A 84 -2.78 14.63 10.47
N GLN A 85 -1.62 15.29 10.33
CA GLN A 85 -1.36 16.58 10.99
C GLN A 85 -2.22 17.71 10.44
N GLU A 86 -2.53 17.66 9.14
CA GLU A 86 -3.34 18.67 8.45
C GLU A 86 -4.84 18.54 8.76
N ARG A 87 -5.24 17.52 9.51
CA ARG A 87 -6.63 17.26 9.88
C ARG A 87 -7.10 18.16 11.03
N PRO A 88 -8.27 18.81 10.93
CA PRO A 88 -8.85 19.56 12.05
C PRO A 88 -9.39 18.67 13.18
N GLU A 89 -9.62 17.38 12.90
CA GLU A 89 -10.22 16.44 13.85
C GLU A 89 -9.30 16.19 15.07
N GLN A 90 -9.90 16.19 16.27
CA GLN A 90 -9.16 15.93 17.52
C GLN A 90 -9.03 14.43 17.84
N HIS A 91 -9.87 13.59 17.23
CA HIS A 91 -9.84 12.13 17.37
C HIS A 91 -10.01 11.51 15.98
N ILE A 92 -9.04 10.70 15.55
CA ILE A 92 -9.02 10.08 14.23
C ILE A 92 -8.89 8.58 14.41
N ALA A 93 -9.84 7.83 13.86
CA ALA A 93 -9.72 6.38 13.75
C ALA A 93 -8.93 6.03 12.49
N VAL A 94 -7.86 5.25 12.64
CA VAL A 94 -7.07 4.71 11.52
C VAL A 94 -7.21 3.19 11.53
N VAL A 95 -7.67 2.63 10.41
CA VAL A 95 -7.82 1.18 10.23
C VAL A 95 -6.82 0.71 9.19
N GLY A 96 -6.10 -0.38 9.48
CA GLY A 96 -5.03 -0.87 8.62
C GLY A 96 -4.40 -2.15 9.17
N HIS A 97 -3.20 -2.46 8.68
CA HIS A 97 -2.52 -3.71 8.98
C HIS A 97 -1.55 -3.59 10.16
N SER A 98 -1.46 -4.66 10.94
CA SER A 98 -0.62 -4.72 12.15
C SER A 98 0.87 -4.51 11.87
N SER A 99 1.37 -4.90 10.68
CA SER A 99 2.74 -4.66 10.23
C SER A 99 3.03 -3.18 9.99
N TYR A 100 2.09 -2.46 9.36
CA TYR A 100 2.17 -1.01 9.12
C TYR A 100 2.21 -0.26 10.46
N PHE A 101 1.25 -0.54 11.35
CA PHE A 101 1.20 0.09 12.68
C PHE A 101 2.41 -0.24 13.54
N LYS A 102 2.91 -1.48 13.48
CA LYS A 102 4.14 -1.84 14.21
C LYS A 102 5.31 -0.94 13.81
N ARG A 103 5.48 -0.66 12.50
CA ARG A 103 6.55 0.22 12.01
C ARG A 103 6.27 1.67 12.42
N MET A 104 5.08 2.19 12.09
CA MET A 104 4.61 3.55 12.36
C MET A 104 4.64 3.93 13.85
N LEU A 105 4.40 2.99 14.74
CA LEU A 105 4.34 3.25 16.18
C LEU A 105 5.58 2.75 16.91
N GLY A 106 6.54 2.15 16.20
CA GLY A 106 7.77 1.62 16.79
C GLY A 106 7.55 0.49 17.79
N MET A 107 6.48 -0.27 17.62
CA MET A 107 6.11 -1.32 18.57
C MET A 107 7.02 -2.53 18.46
N ASN A 108 7.27 -3.18 19.59
CA ASN A 108 8.01 -4.45 19.62
C ASN A 108 7.14 -5.64 19.22
N ARG A 109 5.81 -5.48 19.17
CA ARG A 109 4.84 -6.51 18.77
C ARG A 109 3.91 -6.02 17.67
N LYS A 110 3.24 -6.95 17.00
CA LYS A 110 2.10 -6.66 16.13
C LYS A 110 0.84 -6.50 16.99
N LEU A 111 -0.10 -5.70 16.52
CA LEU A 111 -1.46 -5.69 17.02
C LEU A 111 -2.19 -6.97 16.54
N ASN A 112 -3.07 -7.52 17.36
CA ASN A 112 -3.97 -8.60 16.95
C ASN A 112 -5.05 -8.07 15.99
N ASN A 113 -5.69 -8.97 15.24
CA ASN A 113 -6.83 -8.59 14.42
C ASN A 113 -7.93 -7.97 15.29
N CYS A 114 -8.47 -6.83 14.85
CA CYS A 114 -9.47 -6.04 15.58
C CYS A 114 -9.00 -5.50 16.94
N GLU A 115 -7.70 -5.50 17.23
CA GLU A 115 -7.18 -4.83 18.42
C GLU A 115 -7.26 -3.31 18.27
N LEU A 116 -7.78 -2.64 19.29
CA LEU A 116 -7.78 -1.19 19.41
C LEU A 116 -6.50 -0.72 20.11
N PHE A 117 -5.82 0.26 19.52
CA PHE A 117 -4.69 0.93 20.12
C PHE A 117 -4.90 2.44 20.05
N GLU A 118 -4.93 3.10 21.22
CA GLU A 118 -5.08 4.55 21.34
C GLU A 118 -3.75 5.18 21.71
N THR A 119 -3.41 6.30 21.07
CA THR A 119 -2.16 7.05 21.32
C THR A 119 -2.35 8.53 21.00
N SER A 120 -1.46 9.37 21.53
CA SER A 120 -1.50 10.81 21.31
C SER A 120 -0.71 11.20 20.05
N TRP A 121 -1.02 12.38 19.51
CA TRP A 121 -0.25 12.94 18.39
C TRP A 121 1.24 13.13 18.73
N GLY A 122 1.55 13.54 19.96
CA GLY A 122 2.93 13.74 20.41
C GLY A 122 3.78 12.46 20.38
N ASP A 123 3.18 11.32 20.72
CA ASP A 123 3.86 10.01 20.68
C ASP A 123 4.26 9.64 19.25
N ILE A 124 3.40 9.94 18.26
CA ILE A 124 3.64 9.67 16.84
C ILE A 124 4.75 10.59 16.30
N GLN A 125 4.71 11.89 16.61
CA GLN A 125 5.68 12.87 16.10
C GLN A 125 7.12 12.61 16.55
N LEU A 126 7.33 12.22 17.81
CA LEU A 126 8.66 11.97 18.39
C LEU A 126 9.49 10.94 17.60
N ARG A 127 8.82 10.06 16.84
CA ARG A 127 9.44 8.98 16.08
C ARG A 127 9.75 9.34 14.63
N TYR A 128 8.93 10.16 13.98
CA TYR A 128 8.98 10.36 12.53
C TYR A 128 9.33 11.78 12.07
N MET A 129 9.44 12.73 13.00
CA MET A 129 9.86 14.12 12.72
C MET A 129 11.25 14.46 13.26
N GLN A 130 12.10 13.45 13.52
CA GLN A 130 13.55 13.64 13.75
C GLN A 130 14.33 13.58 12.44
#